data_AF-A0A7V9RBE3-F1
#
_entry.id   AF-A0A7V9RBE3-F1
#
_cell.length_a   1.000
_cell.length_b   1.000
_cell.length_c   1.000
_cell.angle_alpha   90.00
_cell.angle_beta   90.00
_cell.angle_gamma   90.00
#
_symmetry.space_group_name_H-M   'P 1'
#
loop_
_entity.id
_entity.type
_entity.pdbx_description
1 polymer ?
#
loop_
_entity_poly.entity_id
_entity_poly.type
_entity_poly.pdbx_seq_one_letter_code
_entity_poly.pdbx_strand_id
1 'polypeptide(L)'
;MSRYLFIILLVACNSKTAPPTGASPTPDASVVVEPPANATPSQRDNAVANAVMAEACTDTKHLETIENDGDAKIGSGQFAAALASFELVVRCKPAALPKVYLAACRARAFPKAQAYFSQLPADRRESMAMLCIKEGYDPRQAFEKPANQCACETSVGVPIEETYCGYLVCGTDRQVYRCTNKRDISPWVLVQPVQQCPAPGRLPAKQPEQAIELGSDCSKGQACASGATCVSYRGIAGARGPEFKTCEVKCADSKSCPGGTKCVTISDGPGRVCR
;
A
#
# COMPACT_ATOMS: atom_id res chain seq x y z
N MET A 1 10.36 -45.27 -40.62
CA MET A 1 10.28 -44.17 -41.63
C MET A 1 8.89 -43.54 -41.53
N SER A 2 8.71 -42.51 -40.70
CA SER A 2 7.41 -41.86 -40.51
C SER A 2 7.57 -40.38 -40.85
N ARG A 3 6.93 -39.96 -41.94
CA ARG A 3 7.02 -38.60 -42.48
C ARG A 3 5.97 -37.73 -41.78
N TYR A 4 6.41 -36.78 -40.97
CA TYR A 4 5.56 -35.71 -40.44
C TYR A 4 5.38 -34.62 -41.52
N LEU A 5 4.14 -34.42 -41.93
CA LEU A 5 3.70 -33.39 -42.85
C LEU A 5 3.52 -32.08 -42.05
N PHE A 6 4.43 -31.12 -42.21
CA PHE A 6 4.31 -29.77 -41.67
C PHE A 6 3.35 -28.96 -42.55
N ILE A 7 2.16 -28.67 -42.06
CA ILE A 7 1.23 -27.72 -42.69
C ILE A 7 1.59 -26.33 -42.19
N ILE A 8 2.19 -25.53 -43.08
CA ILE A 8 2.46 -24.11 -42.87
C ILE A 8 1.17 -23.34 -43.17
N LEU A 9 0.50 -22.83 -42.13
CA LEU A 9 -0.60 -21.88 -42.29
C LEU A 9 -0.01 -20.48 -42.50
N LEU A 10 -0.06 -19.99 -43.75
CA LEU A 10 0.19 -18.60 -44.12
C LEU A 10 -1.04 -17.76 -43.72
N VAL A 11 -0.88 -16.95 -42.67
CA VAL A 11 -1.86 -15.91 -42.32
C VAL A 11 -1.59 -14.69 -43.20
N ALA A 12 -2.50 -14.45 -44.15
CA ALA A 12 -2.49 -13.26 -44.99
C ALA A 12 -2.94 -12.04 -44.17
N CYS A 13 -2.02 -11.11 -43.90
CA CYS A 13 -2.37 -9.77 -43.44
C CYS A 13 -2.95 -8.98 -44.62
N ASN A 14 -4.25 -8.69 -44.56
CA ASN A 14 -4.96 -7.90 -45.56
C ASN A 14 -4.93 -6.42 -45.14
N SER A 15 -3.96 -5.66 -45.65
CA SER A 15 -3.82 -4.22 -45.41
C SER A 15 -4.73 -3.45 -46.36
N LYS A 16 -5.93 -3.08 -45.90
CA LYS A 16 -6.85 -2.22 -46.66
C LYS A 16 -6.69 -0.76 -46.22
N THR A 17 -6.01 0.02 -47.06
CA THR A 17 -5.90 1.47 -47.02
C THR A 17 -7.20 2.16 -47.47
N ALA A 18 -7.65 3.17 -46.71
CA ALA A 18 -8.26 4.41 -47.23
C ALA A 18 -8.33 5.47 -46.12
N PRO A 19 -7.91 6.73 -46.38
CA PRO A 19 -8.11 7.85 -45.45
C PRO A 19 -9.39 8.65 -45.81
N PRO A 20 -10.13 9.17 -44.82
CA PRO A 20 -10.97 10.34 -45.05
C PRO A 20 -10.19 11.61 -44.68
N THR A 21 -9.91 12.43 -45.69
CA THR A 21 -9.61 13.86 -45.55
C THR A 21 -10.85 14.58 -45.00
N GLY A 22 -10.93 14.71 -43.68
CA GLY A 22 -11.86 15.60 -42.98
C GLY A 22 -11.11 16.84 -42.49
N ALA A 23 -11.64 18.01 -42.82
CA ALA A 23 -11.07 19.31 -42.50
C ALA A 23 -10.75 19.46 -41.01
N SER A 24 -9.54 19.95 -40.70
CA SER A 24 -9.14 20.37 -39.35
C SER A 24 -10.05 21.50 -38.86
N PRO A 25 -10.69 21.37 -37.68
CA PRO A 25 -11.20 22.53 -36.98
C PRO A 25 -9.99 23.40 -36.59
N THR A 26 -10.07 24.69 -36.91
CA THR A 26 -9.13 25.70 -36.39
C THR A 26 -9.19 25.66 -34.86
N PRO A 27 -8.06 25.63 -34.15
CA PRO A 27 -8.06 25.68 -32.69
C PRO A 27 -8.64 27.03 -32.26
N ASP A 28 -9.81 26.99 -31.61
CA ASP A 28 -10.36 28.13 -30.89
C ASP A 28 -9.34 28.59 -29.84
N ALA A 29 -9.28 29.91 -29.65
CA ALA A 29 -8.29 30.63 -28.88
C ALA A 29 -7.89 29.91 -27.58
N SER A 30 -6.63 29.49 -27.49
CA SER A 30 -6.05 28.90 -26.30
C SER A 30 -6.20 29.86 -25.11
N VAL A 31 -7.01 29.47 -24.12
CA VAL A 31 -7.11 30.18 -22.84
C VAL A 31 -5.79 30.00 -22.12
N VAL A 32 -4.93 31.01 -22.19
CA VAL A 32 -3.68 31.06 -21.41
C VAL A 32 -4.07 31.34 -19.96
N VAL A 33 -4.12 30.30 -19.14
CA VAL A 33 -4.26 30.45 -17.69
C VAL A 33 -2.89 30.88 -17.15
N GLU A 34 -2.70 32.17 -16.88
CA GLU A 34 -1.48 32.67 -16.21
C GLU A 34 -1.42 32.13 -14.76
N PRO A 35 -0.36 31.39 -14.38
CA PRO A 35 -0.19 30.93 -13.01
C PRO A 35 0.07 32.12 -12.06
N PRO A 36 -0.29 32.02 -10.77
CA PRO A 36 -0.07 33.11 -9.82
C PRO A 36 1.42 33.43 -9.72
N ALA A 37 1.76 34.73 -9.75
CA ALA A 37 3.14 35.22 -9.82
C ALA A 37 4.08 34.66 -8.74
N ASN A 38 3.53 34.22 -7.60
CA ASN A 38 4.28 33.67 -6.47
C ASN A 38 4.40 32.13 -6.44
N ALA A 39 3.95 31.40 -7.47
CA ALA A 39 4.12 29.95 -7.51
C ALA A 39 5.58 29.55 -7.78
N THR A 40 6.12 28.66 -6.93
CA THR A 40 7.41 27.98 -7.16
C THR A 40 7.38 27.16 -8.46
N PRO A 41 8.54 26.87 -9.09
CA PRO A 41 8.60 26.06 -10.31
C PRO A 41 7.83 24.74 -10.20
N SER A 42 7.99 24.01 -9.08
CA SER A 42 7.27 22.75 -8.84
C SER A 42 5.74 22.92 -8.77
N GLN A 43 5.25 24.04 -8.23
CA GLN A 43 3.82 24.34 -8.22
C GLN A 43 3.28 24.63 -9.62
N ARG A 44 4.09 25.26 -10.50
CA ARG A 44 3.70 25.52 -11.89
C ARG A 44 3.59 24.23 -12.69
N ASP A 45 4.57 23.34 -12.57
CA ASP A 45 4.54 22.04 -13.26
C ASP A 45 3.34 21.19 -12.82
N ASN A 46 3.03 21.18 -11.52
CA ASN A 46 1.84 20.50 -10.99
C ASN A 46 0.53 21.14 -11.49
N ALA A 47 0.47 22.47 -11.60
CA ALA A 47 -0.71 23.16 -12.11
C ALA A 47 -0.97 22.85 -13.59
N VAL A 48 0.07 22.82 -14.43
CA VAL A 48 -0.04 22.44 -15.85
C VAL A 48 -0.49 20.98 -15.98
N ALA A 49 0.11 20.06 -15.22
CA ALA A 49 -0.31 18.65 -15.22
C ALA A 49 -1.78 18.48 -14.80
N ASN A 50 -2.22 19.21 -13.77
CA ASN A 50 -3.61 19.18 -13.32
C ASN A 50 -4.57 19.77 -14.36
N ALA A 51 -4.20 20.85 -15.06
CA ALA A 51 -5.01 21.45 -16.12
C ALA A 51 -5.17 20.52 -17.32
N VAL A 52 -4.07 19.90 -17.78
CA VAL A 52 -4.09 18.91 -18.88
C VAL A 52 -4.96 17.70 -18.50
N MET A 53 -4.90 17.25 -17.25
CA MET A 53 -5.77 16.18 -16.76
C MET A 53 -7.23 16.61 -16.66
N ALA A 54 -7.52 17.84 -16.23
CA ALA A 54 -8.89 18.35 -16.15
C ALA A 54 -9.54 18.43 -17.54
N GLU A 55 -8.80 18.88 -18.56
CA GLU A 55 -9.26 18.90 -19.94
C GLU A 55 -9.53 17.49 -20.47
N ALA A 56 -8.63 16.53 -20.19
CA ALA A 56 -8.84 15.12 -20.53
C ALA A 56 -10.10 14.51 -19.85
N CYS A 57 -10.54 15.07 -18.72
CA CYS A 57 -11.76 14.64 -18.05
C CYS A 57 -13.06 15.16 -18.68
N THR A 58 -12.99 16.12 -19.61
CA THR A 58 -14.18 16.70 -20.26
C THR A 58 -14.72 15.83 -21.40
N ASP A 59 -13.89 15.03 -22.05
CA ASP A 59 -14.30 14.10 -23.11
C ASP A 59 -14.83 12.79 -22.51
N THR A 60 -16.12 12.79 -22.18
CA THR A 60 -16.81 11.63 -21.60
C THR A 60 -16.79 10.41 -22.52
N LYS A 61 -16.82 10.60 -23.85
CA LYS A 61 -16.78 9.51 -24.83
C LYS A 61 -15.42 8.84 -24.88
N HIS A 62 -14.35 9.62 -24.77
CA HIS A 62 -13.00 9.07 -24.65
C HIS A 62 -12.83 8.27 -23.35
N LEU A 63 -13.31 8.79 -22.22
CA LEU A 63 -13.28 8.07 -20.94
C LEU A 63 -14.06 6.76 -20.98
N GLU A 64 -15.24 6.73 -21.60
CA GLU A 64 -16.03 5.52 -21.80
C GLU A 64 -15.29 4.50 -22.67
N THR A 65 -14.58 4.95 -23.71
CA THR A 65 -13.75 4.09 -24.55
C THR A 65 -12.63 3.44 -23.74
N ILE A 66 -11.93 4.19 -22.87
CA ILE A 66 -10.89 3.65 -21.98
C ILE A 66 -11.48 2.68 -20.96
N GLU A 67 -12.65 3.00 -20.39
CA GLU A 67 -13.34 2.14 -19.41
C GLU A 67 -13.73 0.79 -20.05
N ASN A 68 -14.31 0.82 -21.24
CA ASN A 68 -14.70 -0.38 -22.00
C ASN A 68 -13.48 -1.24 -22.40
N ASP A 69 -12.37 -0.62 -22.78
CA ASP A 69 -11.10 -1.31 -23.01
C ASP A 69 -10.57 -1.98 -21.73
N GLY A 70 -10.65 -1.30 -20.59
CA GLY A 70 -10.33 -1.87 -19.28
C GLY A 70 -11.19 -3.10 -18.93
N ASP A 71 -12.50 -3.02 -19.20
CA ASP A 71 -13.43 -4.15 -18.99
C ASP A 71 -13.11 -5.33 -19.92
N ALA A 72 -12.80 -5.07 -21.20
CA ALA A 72 -12.37 -6.10 -22.14
C ALA A 72 -11.07 -6.81 -21.70
N LYS A 73 -10.11 -6.05 -21.15
CA LYS A 73 -8.87 -6.57 -20.58
C LYS A 73 -9.11 -7.43 -19.33
N ILE A 74 -10.06 -7.06 -18.46
CA ILE A 74 -10.51 -7.94 -17.35
C ILE A 74 -11.05 -9.26 -17.91
N GLY A 75 -11.93 -9.20 -18.90
CA GLY A 75 -12.52 -10.39 -19.52
C GLY A 75 -11.47 -11.34 -20.14
N SER A 76 -10.34 -10.79 -20.57
CA SER A 76 -9.21 -11.52 -21.14
C SER A 76 -8.12 -11.92 -20.12
N GLY A 77 -8.34 -11.66 -18.83
CA GLY A 77 -7.37 -11.94 -17.75
C GLY A 77 -6.15 -11.00 -17.71
N GLN A 78 -6.14 -9.92 -18.49
CA GLN A 78 -5.05 -8.95 -18.58
C GLN A 78 -5.16 -7.88 -17.49
N PHE A 79 -5.16 -8.29 -16.22
CA PHE A 79 -5.45 -7.40 -15.08
C PHE A 79 -4.47 -6.23 -14.92
N ALA A 80 -3.19 -6.42 -15.24
CA ALA A 80 -2.18 -5.35 -15.18
C ALA A 80 -2.44 -4.26 -16.23
N ALA A 81 -2.84 -4.66 -17.45
CA ALA A 81 -3.20 -3.72 -18.50
C ALA A 81 -4.54 -3.03 -18.21
N ALA A 82 -5.52 -3.77 -17.67
CA ALA A 82 -6.80 -3.22 -17.24
C ALA A 82 -6.62 -2.17 -16.13
N LEU A 83 -5.73 -2.45 -15.17
CA LEU A 83 -5.38 -1.52 -14.11
C LEU A 83 -4.91 -0.18 -14.69
N ALA A 84 -4.00 -0.19 -15.67
CA ALA A 84 -3.53 1.04 -16.31
C ALA A 84 -4.68 1.85 -16.96
N SER A 85 -5.62 1.18 -17.64
CA SER A 85 -6.80 1.85 -18.21
C SER A 85 -7.68 2.49 -17.11
N PHE A 86 -8.01 1.75 -16.05
CA PHE A 86 -8.84 2.29 -14.96
C PHE A 86 -8.16 3.36 -14.12
N GLU A 87 -6.82 3.37 -14.03
CA GLU A 87 -6.06 4.43 -13.36
C GLU A 87 -6.21 5.79 -14.06
N LEU A 88 -6.46 5.79 -15.37
CA LEU A 88 -6.80 7.00 -16.11
C LEU A 88 -8.24 7.42 -15.81
N VAL A 89 -9.18 6.48 -15.90
CA VAL A 89 -10.62 6.75 -15.72
C VAL A 89 -10.94 7.22 -14.30
N VAL A 90 -10.35 6.62 -13.26
CA VAL A 90 -10.67 6.94 -11.85
C VAL A 90 -10.30 8.37 -11.46
N ARG A 91 -9.35 8.99 -12.16
CA ARG A 91 -8.99 10.41 -11.96
C ARG A 91 -10.13 11.35 -12.32
N CYS A 92 -10.91 10.99 -13.34
CA CYS A 92 -12.02 11.79 -13.85
C CYS A 92 -13.38 11.31 -13.31
N LYS A 93 -13.51 10.01 -13.03
CA LYS A 93 -14.76 9.35 -12.64
C LYS A 93 -14.51 8.50 -11.38
N PRO A 94 -14.68 9.05 -10.17
CA PRO A 94 -14.51 8.31 -8.92
C PRO A 94 -15.41 7.06 -8.82
N ALA A 95 -16.51 7.01 -9.56
CA ALA A 95 -17.36 5.82 -9.66
C ALA A 95 -16.64 4.58 -10.25
N ALA A 96 -15.50 4.76 -10.95
CA ALA A 96 -14.66 3.68 -11.45
C ALA A 96 -13.72 3.09 -10.37
N LEU A 97 -13.71 3.64 -9.16
CA LEU A 97 -12.83 3.20 -8.06
C LEU A 97 -12.97 1.70 -7.70
N PRO A 98 -14.17 1.08 -7.70
CA PRO A 98 -14.29 -0.37 -7.52
C PRO A 98 -13.60 -1.19 -8.61
N LYS A 99 -13.61 -0.72 -9.87
CA LYS A 99 -12.98 -1.42 -11.01
C LYS A 99 -11.46 -1.37 -10.92
N VAL A 100 -10.88 -0.20 -10.62
CA VAL A 100 -9.41 -0.07 -10.46
C VAL A 100 -8.91 -0.90 -9.27
N TYR A 101 -9.67 -0.96 -8.17
CA TYR A 101 -9.34 -1.81 -7.02
C TYR A 101 -9.38 -3.31 -7.38
N LEU A 102 -10.44 -3.77 -8.05
CA LEU A 102 -10.54 -5.16 -8.54
C LEU A 102 -9.35 -5.52 -9.44
N ALA A 103 -9.03 -4.66 -10.41
CA ALA A 103 -7.90 -4.87 -11.31
C ALA A 103 -6.57 -4.92 -10.55
N ALA A 104 -6.37 -4.06 -9.55
CA ALA A 104 -5.18 -4.07 -8.69
C ALA A 104 -5.04 -5.36 -7.87
N CYS A 105 -6.13 -5.86 -7.26
CA CYS A 105 -6.14 -7.13 -6.53
C CYS A 105 -5.73 -8.29 -7.45
N ARG A 106 -6.39 -8.43 -8.61
CA ARG A 106 -6.14 -9.52 -9.56
C ARG A 106 -4.78 -9.46 -10.23
N ALA A 107 -4.22 -8.26 -10.42
CA ALA A 107 -2.86 -8.05 -10.90
C ALA A 107 -1.79 -8.26 -9.80
N ARG A 108 -2.20 -8.61 -8.57
CA ARG A 108 -1.34 -8.70 -7.37
C ARG A 108 -0.51 -7.43 -7.19
N ALA A 109 -1.12 -6.28 -7.42
CA ALA A 109 -0.54 -4.96 -7.21
C ALA A 109 -0.97 -4.41 -5.85
N PHE A 110 -0.70 -5.18 -4.78
CA PHE A 110 -1.26 -4.94 -3.44
C PHE A 110 -1.01 -3.53 -2.87
N PRO A 111 0.16 -2.88 -3.05
CA PRO A 111 0.34 -1.50 -2.60
C PRO A 111 -0.65 -0.53 -3.26
N LYS A 112 -0.93 -0.70 -4.56
CA LYS A 112 -1.94 0.09 -5.27
C LYS A 112 -3.35 -0.28 -4.79
N ALA A 113 -3.63 -1.57 -4.62
CA ALA A 113 -4.93 -2.03 -4.11
C ALA A 113 -5.24 -1.42 -2.72
N GLN A 114 -4.27 -1.35 -1.82
CA GLN A 114 -4.43 -0.70 -0.51
C GLN A 114 -4.77 0.79 -0.63
N ALA A 115 -4.05 1.51 -1.49
CA ALA A 115 -4.31 2.93 -1.73
C ALA A 115 -5.72 3.19 -2.29
N TYR A 116 -6.21 2.31 -3.18
CA TYR A 116 -7.60 2.39 -3.66
C TYR A 116 -8.61 1.95 -2.61
N PHE A 117 -8.28 0.96 -1.78
CA PHE A 117 -9.14 0.49 -0.69
C PHE A 117 -9.45 1.59 0.33
N SER A 118 -8.45 2.40 0.70
CA SER A 118 -8.66 3.54 1.60
C SER A 118 -9.55 4.64 1.02
N GLN A 119 -9.72 4.67 -0.30
CA GLN A 119 -10.59 5.62 -1.00
C GLN A 119 -12.02 5.09 -1.17
N LEU A 120 -12.25 3.77 -1.02
CA LEU A 120 -13.59 3.20 -1.15
C LEU A 120 -14.53 3.73 -0.05
N PRO A 121 -15.83 3.92 -0.36
CA PRO A 121 -16.86 4.20 0.64
C PRO A 121 -16.89 3.15 1.76
N ALA A 122 -17.10 3.57 3.01
CA ALA A 122 -17.00 2.69 4.17
C ALA A 122 -17.98 1.51 4.12
N ASP A 123 -19.19 1.74 3.57
CA ASP A 123 -20.24 0.73 3.36
C ASP A 123 -19.83 -0.38 2.37
N ARG A 124 -18.86 -0.11 1.49
CA ARG A 124 -18.38 -1.08 0.48
C ARG A 124 -17.05 -1.73 0.81
N ARG A 125 -16.30 -1.22 1.78
CA ARG A 125 -14.95 -1.73 2.10
C ARG A 125 -14.98 -3.22 2.48
N GLU A 126 -15.91 -3.63 3.34
CA GLU A 126 -15.94 -5.01 3.83
C GLU A 126 -16.26 -6.01 2.71
N SER A 127 -17.23 -5.70 1.84
CA SER A 127 -17.57 -6.56 0.71
C SER A 127 -16.47 -6.61 -0.35
N MET A 128 -15.77 -5.49 -0.60
CA MET A 128 -14.66 -5.44 -1.55
C MET A 128 -13.37 -6.07 -1.02
N ALA A 129 -13.13 -6.08 0.29
CA ALA A 129 -11.93 -6.69 0.89
C ALA A 129 -11.77 -8.16 0.47
N MET A 130 -12.89 -8.89 0.37
CA MET A 130 -12.91 -10.30 -0.03
C MET A 130 -12.26 -10.59 -1.39
N LEU A 131 -12.26 -9.62 -2.32
CA LEU A 131 -11.63 -9.78 -3.63
C LEU A 131 -10.11 -9.94 -3.53
N CYS A 132 -9.46 -9.13 -2.70
CA CYS A 132 -8.02 -9.20 -2.47
C CYS A 132 -7.67 -10.36 -1.52
N ILE A 133 -8.53 -10.68 -0.54
CA ILE A 133 -8.32 -11.81 0.38
C ILE A 133 -8.23 -13.12 -0.38
N LYS A 134 -9.05 -13.29 -1.43
CA LYS A 134 -8.99 -14.45 -2.32
C LYS A 134 -7.64 -14.59 -3.05
N GLU A 135 -6.93 -13.48 -3.27
CA GLU A 135 -5.59 -13.44 -3.86
C GLU A 135 -4.47 -13.51 -2.80
N GLY A 136 -4.82 -13.74 -1.53
CA GLY A 136 -3.89 -13.89 -0.42
C GLY A 136 -3.46 -12.58 0.24
N TYR A 137 -4.22 -11.49 0.07
CA TYR A 137 -3.91 -10.19 0.64
C TYR A 137 -5.10 -9.58 1.37
N ASP A 138 -4.96 -9.24 2.66
CA ASP A 138 -6.00 -8.52 3.41
C ASP A 138 -5.73 -7.01 3.40
N PRO A 139 -6.50 -6.19 2.66
CA PRO A 139 -6.29 -4.75 2.57
C PRO A 139 -6.72 -3.99 3.84
N ARG A 140 -7.43 -4.65 4.76
CA ARG A 140 -7.85 -4.08 6.05
C ARG A 140 -6.73 -4.10 7.07
N GLN A 141 -5.85 -5.08 6.95
CA GLN A 141 -4.64 -5.13 7.75
C GLN A 141 -3.71 -4.06 7.17
N ALA A 142 -3.18 -3.20 8.03
CA ALA A 142 -2.04 -2.39 7.65
C ALA A 142 -1.00 -3.36 7.07
N PHE A 143 -0.23 -2.92 6.08
CA PHE A 143 0.92 -3.69 5.64
C PHE A 143 1.92 -3.68 6.81
N GLU A 144 1.69 -4.52 7.82
CA GLU A 144 2.75 -5.07 8.66
C GLU A 144 3.53 -5.97 7.70
N LYS A 145 4.35 -5.32 6.88
CA LYS A 145 5.15 -5.97 5.86
C LYS A 145 5.95 -7.03 6.61
N PRO A 146 5.76 -8.34 6.34
CA PRO A 146 6.56 -9.33 7.02
C PRO A 146 8.00 -9.03 6.61
N ALA A 147 8.87 -8.79 7.61
CA ALA A 147 10.22 -8.24 7.44
C ALA A 147 11.12 -9.08 6.50
N ASN A 148 10.68 -10.28 6.14
CA ASN A 148 11.42 -11.32 5.45
C ASN A 148 11.22 -11.38 3.91
N GLN A 149 10.48 -10.46 3.27
CA GLN A 149 10.23 -10.53 1.81
C GLN A 149 10.92 -9.45 0.96
N CYS A 150 11.84 -8.68 1.54
CA CYS A 150 12.75 -7.81 0.81
C CYS A 150 14.19 -8.30 1.03
N ALA A 151 14.59 -9.38 0.36
CA ALA A 151 16.00 -9.77 0.34
C ALA A 151 16.74 -8.87 -0.66
N CYS A 152 17.42 -7.83 -0.18
CA CYS A 152 18.52 -7.27 -0.97
C CYS A 152 19.70 -8.25 -0.75
N GLU A 153 19.89 -9.19 -1.68
CA GLU A 153 21.10 -10.02 -1.69
C GLU A 153 22.28 -9.09 -2.03
N THR A 154 22.95 -8.57 -1.02
CA THR A 154 24.31 -8.07 -1.21
C THR A 154 25.20 -9.31 -1.32
N SER A 155 26.05 -9.38 -2.34
CA SER A 155 27.00 -10.48 -2.56
C SER A 155 28.09 -10.58 -1.47
N VAL A 156 27.92 -9.89 -0.34
CA VAL A 156 28.90 -9.79 0.74
C VAL A 156 28.20 -9.91 2.10
N GLY A 157 27.61 -11.08 2.38
CA GLY A 157 27.59 -11.70 3.71
C GLY A 157 27.09 -10.92 4.93
N VAL A 158 26.23 -9.90 4.79
CA VAL A 158 25.59 -9.25 5.94
C VAL A 158 24.08 -9.55 5.94
N PRO A 159 23.54 -10.18 7.00
CA PRO A 159 22.10 -10.36 7.14
C PRO A 159 21.45 -8.99 7.39
N ILE A 160 20.78 -8.47 6.37
CA ILE A 160 19.87 -7.32 6.50
C ILE A 160 18.46 -7.86 6.68
N GLU A 161 18.09 -8.17 7.93
CA GLU A 161 16.76 -8.69 8.26
C GLU A 161 15.64 -7.64 8.16
N GLU A 162 15.95 -6.36 7.91
CA GLU A 162 14.95 -5.30 7.91
C GLU A 162 15.24 -4.21 6.87
N THR A 163 15.07 -4.48 5.58
CA THR A 163 15.26 -3.41 4.58
C THR A 163 14.21 -3.38 3.49
N TYR A 164 13.54 -2.25 3.35
CA TYR A 164 12.33 -2.07 2.56
C TYR A 164 12.64 -1.67 1.10
N CYS A 165 12.02 -2.32 0.10
CA CYS A 165 12.08 -1.87 -1.30
C CYS A 165 11.66 -0.41 -1.47
N GLY A 166 12.43 0.35 -2.25
CA GLY A 166 12.22 1.79 -2.51
C GLY A 166 13.05 2.74 -1.63
N TYR A 167 13.66 2.24 -0.57
CA TYR A 167 14.55 3.01 0.29
C TYR A 167 16.00 2.93 -0.20
N LEU A 168 16.74 4.01 0.09
CA LEU A 168 18.17 4.10 -0.06
C LEU A 168 18.84 3.39 1.12
N VAL A 169 19.74 2.46 0.86
CA VAL A 169 20.40 1.62 1.86
C VAL A 169 21.90 1.83 1.77
N CYS A 170 22.59 1.91 2.89
CA CYS A 170 24.05 2.04 2.90
C CYS A 170 24.69 0.66 2.88
N GLY A 171 25.46 0.37 1.83
CA GLY A 171 26.31 -0.81 1.81
C GLY A 171 27.51 -0.68 2.73
N THR A 172 28.19 -1.79 2.95
CA THR A 172 29.42 -1.87 3.76
C THR A 172 30.56 -1.03 3.17
N ASP A 173 30.50 -0.73 1.88
CA ASP A 173 31.40 0.16 1.15
C ASP A 173 31.06 1.66 1.31
N ARG A 174 30.10 1.99 2.17
CA ARG A 174 29.56 3.36 2.40
C ARG A 174 28.92 3.99 1.17
N GLN A 175 28.52 3.17 0.20
CA GLN A 175 27.74 3.62 -0.94
C GLN A 175 26.25 3.46 -0.68
N VAL A 176 25.46 4.36 -1.26
CA VAL A 176 24.00 4.31 -1.19
C VAL A 176 23.45 3.48 -2.36
N TYR A 177 22.69 2.44 -2.05
CA TYR A 177 22.02 1.56 -3.01
C TYR A 177 20.52 1.79 -2.96
N ARG A 178 19.85 1.71 -4.11
CA ARG A 178 18.39 1.73 -4.18
C ARG A 178 17.90 0.32 -4.42
N CYS A 179 17.24 -0.31 -3.45
CA CYS A 179 16.64 -1.62 -3.67
C CYS A 179 15.36 -1.47 -4.52
N THR A 180 15.41 -1.92 -5.79
CA THR A 180 14.25 -1.96 -6.69
C THR A 180 13.57 -3.33 -6.68
N ASN A 181 12.24 -3.36 -6.79
CA ASN A 181 11.46 -4.60 -6.80
C ASN A 181 11.66 -5.37 -8.12
N LYS A 182 11.98 -6.66 -8.03
CA LYS A 182 12.30 -7.54 -9.15
C LYS A 182 11.01 -8.07 -9.80
N ARG A 183 10.55 -7.44 -10.88
CA ARG A 183 9.59 -8.08 -11.81
C ARG A 183 10.14 -8.32 -13.22
N ASP A 184 11.27 -7.75 -13.60
CA ASP A 184 11.80 -7.92 -14.95
C ASP A 184 13.15 -8.64 -14.98
N ILE A 185 13.23 -9.55 -15.94
CA ILE A 185 14.18 -10.64 -16.08
C ILE A 185 15.48 -10.07 -16.67
N SER A 186 16.43 -9.67 -15.83
CA SER A 186 17.84 -9.44 -16.19
C SER A 186 18.71 -9.38 -14.93
N PRO A 187 20.02 -9.70 -15.02
CA PRO A 187 20.92 -9.68 -13.88
C PRO A 187 20.95 -8.27 -13.25
N TRP A 188 20.94 -8.25 -11.92
CA TRP A 188 20.88 -7.06 -11.09
C TRP A 188 21.91 -6.00 -11.54
N VAL A 189 21.43 -4.89 -12.10
CA VAL A 189 22.30 -3.75 -12.41
C VAL A 189 22.35 -2.85 -11.19
N LEU A 190 23.51 -2.83 -10.58
CA LEU A 190 23.91 -1.91 -9.53
C LEU A 190 23.91 -0.49 -10.16
N VAL A 191 22.83 0.28 -9.95
CA VAL A 191 22.78 1.67 -10.42
C VAL A 191 23.79 2.45 -9.60
N GLN A 192 24.74 3.12 -10.27
CA GLN A 192 25.91 3.75 -9.67
C GLN A 192 25.61 4.60 -8.42
N PRO A 193 26.57 4.70 -7.48
CA PRO A 193 26.40 5.44 -6.24
C PRO A 193 26.13 6.91 -6.48
N VAL A 194 25.05 7.43 -5.91
CA VAL A 194 24.65 8.84 -6.08
C VAL A 194 25.24 9.75 -5.00
N GLN A 195 25.62 9.19 -3.84
CA GLN A 195 26.15 9.93 -2.69
C GLN A 195 26.84 8.98 -1.69
N GLN A 196 27.88 9.47 -1.02
CA GLN A 196 28.48 8.78 0.13
C GLN A 196 27.53 8.81 1.32
N CYS A 197 27.40 7.68 2.00
CA CYS A 197 26.66 7.60 3.25
C CYS A 197 27.22 8.59 4.28
N PRO A 198 26.37 9.30 5.05
CA PRO A 198 26.85 10.08 6.18
C PRO A 198 27.65 9.16 7.11
N ALA A 199 28.76 9.69 7.66
CA ALA A 199 29.57 8.95 8.63
C ALA A 199 28.66 8.38 9.74
N PRO A 200 28.96 7.18 10.28
CA PRO A 200 28.14 6.52 11.30
C PRO A 200 28.12 7.36 12.59
N GLY A 201 27.30 8.40 12.62
CA GLY A 201 26.83 9.08 13.80
C GLY A 201 25.51 8.44 14.16
N ARG A 202 25.49 7.79 15.33
CA ARG A 202 24.31 7.21 16.02
C ARG A 202 23.02 7.23 15.21
N LEU A 203 22.64 6.07 14.67
CA LEU A 203 21.22 5.81 14.42
C LEU A 203 20.47 6.25 15.70
N PRO A 204 19.41 7.07 15.60
CA PRO A 204 18.61 7.39 16.76
C PRO A 204 18.19 6.05 17.35
N ALA A 205 18.58 5.79 18.61
CA ALA A 205 18.13 4.61 19.32
C ALA A 205 16.62 4.52 19.10
N LYS A 206 16.12 3.37 18.62
CA LYS A 206 14.69 3.08 18.47
C LYS A 206 14.03 3.64 19.72
N GLN A 207 13.28 4.73 19.57
CA GLN A 207 12.67 5.39 20.72
C GLN A 207 11.91 4.30 21.46
N PRO A 208 12.13 4.12 22.78
CA PRO A 208 11.44 3.09 23.52
C PRO A 208 9.96 3.28 23.24
N GLU A 209 9.36 2.26 22.61
CA GLU A 209 7.96 2.26 22.26
C GLU A 209 7.20 2.61 23.53
N GLN A 210 6.47 3.73 23.50
CA GLN A 210 5.94 4.35 24.70
C GLN A 210 5.07 3.33 25.42
N ALA A 211 5.54 2.90 26.59
CA ALA A 211 4.84 1.91 27.38
C ALA A 211 3.47 2.47 27.78
N ILE A 212 2.40 1.74 27.50
CA ILE A 212 1.04 2.20 27.76
C ILE A 212 0.76 2.22 29.28
N GLU A 213 -0.03 3.21 29.70
CA GLU A 213 -0.29 3.50 31.11
C GLU A 213 -1.06 2.38 31.81
N LEU A 214 -0.94 2.32 33.13
CA LEU A 214 -1.66 1.37 33.98
C LEU A 214 -3.18 1.45 33.73
N GLY A 215 -3.82 0.30 33.56
CA GLY A 215 -5.25 0.17 33.24
C GLY A 215 -5.62 0.34 31.77
N SER A 216 -4.67 0.63 30.88
CA SER A 216 -4.89 0.78 29.43
C SER A 216 -5.04 -0.57 28.71
N ASP A 217 -5.71 -0.56 27.55
CA ASP A 217 -5.89 -1.72 26.68
C ASP A 217 -4.56 -2.14 26.02
N CYS A 218 -4.14 -3.38 26.27
CA CYS A 218 -2.94 -4.00 25.71
C CYS A 218 -3.25 -5.08 24.65
N SER A 219 -4.46 -5.08 24.10
CA SER A 219 -4.91 -6.09 23.12
C SER A 219 -4.14 -6.08 21.81
N LYS A 220 -3.41 -4.99 21.49
CA LYS A 220 -2.60 -4.87 20.25
C LYS A 220 -1.11 -5.18 20.47
N GLY A 221 -0.75 -5.81 21.60
CA GLY A 221 0.63 -6.24 21.86
C GLY A 221 1.57 -5.13 22.34
N GLN A 222 1.04 -3.97 22.74
CA GLN A 222 1.86 -2.91 23.29
C GLN A 222 2.47 -3.30 24.65
N ALA A 223 3.69 -2.83 24.91
CA ALA A 223 4.35 -3.03 26.19
C ALA A 223 3.68 -2.18 27.28
N CYS A 224 3.40 -2.79 28.44
CA CYS A 224 2.90 -2.08 29.61
C CYS A 224 4.00 -1.27 30.31
N ALA A 225 3.62 -0.19 30.99
CA ALA A 225 4.53 0.56 31.87
C ALA A 225 5.27 -0.36 32.85
N SER A 226 6.47 0.05 33.28
CA SER A 226 7.35 -0.77 34.13
C SER A 226 6.63 -1.34 35.36
N GLY A 227 6.73 -2.66 35.54
CA GLY A 227 6.11 -3.39 36.65
C GLY A 227 4.66 -3.83 36.40
N ALA A 228 3.98 -3.30 35.38
CA ALA A 228 2.69 -3.79 34.94
C ALA A 228 2.85 -4.97 33.96
N THR A 229 1.84 -5.83 33.94
CA THR A 229 1.74 -6.98 33.05
C THR A 229 0.41 -6.93 32.31
N CYS A 230 0.42 -7.30 31.02
CA CYS A 230 -0.81 -7.38 30.23
C CYS A 230 -1.59 -8.62 30.69
N VAL A 231 -2.65 -8.42 31.46
CA VAL A 231 -3.49 -9.49 31.97
C VAL A 231 -4.74 -9.62 31.12
N SER A 232 -5.16 -10.85 30.84
CA SER A 232 -6.44 -11.11 30.16
C SER A 232 -7.47 -11.68 31.13
N TYR A 233 -8.71 -11.23 30.99
CA TYR A 233 -9.84 -11.72 31.78
C TYR A 233 -11.14 -11.59 31.00
N ARG A 234 -12.16 -12.34 31.42
CA ARG A 234 -13.50 -12.32 30.83
C ARG A 234 -14.47 -11.79 31.86
N GLY A 235 -15.31 -10.83 31.46
CA GLY A 235 -16.34 -10.27 32.35
C GLY A 235 -17.37 -11.31 32.80
N ILE A 236 -18.42 -10.84 33.50
CA ILE A 236 -19.50 -11.67 34.05
C ILE A 236 -20.14 -12.70 33.08
N ALA A 237 -20.04 -12.48 31.76
CA ALA A 237 -20.51 -13.42 30.73
C ALA A 237 -19.60 -14.66 30.55
N GLY A 238 -18.47 -14.76 31.26
CA GLY A 238 -17.56 -15.90 31.25
C GLY A 238 -17.03 -16.21 29.85
N ALA A 239 -16.89 -17.50 29.52
CA ALA A 239 -16.36 -17.97 28.23
C ALA A 239 -17.13 -17.49 26.99
N ARG A 240 -18.41 -17.10 27.15
CA ARG A 240 -19.25 -16.57 26.07
C ARG A 240 -19.10 -15.05 25.88
N GLY A 241 -18.45 -14.37 26.82
CA GLY A 241 -18.23 -12.93 26.78
C GLY A 241 -16.98 -12.51 26.03
N PRO A 242 -16.86 -11.20 25.72
CA PRO A 242 -15.60 -10.64 25.22
C PRO A 242 -14.47 -10.85 26.24
N GLU A 243 -13.27 -11.08 25.71
CA GLU A 243 -12.03 -11.08 26.50
C GLU A 243 -11.47 -9.66 26.54
N PHE A 244 -11.11 -9.19 27.72
CA PHE A 244 -10.47 -7.89 27.94
C PHE A 244 -9.00 -8.12 28.25
N LYS A 245 -8.12 -7.26 27.72
CA LYS A 245 -6.69 -7.26 28.04
C LYS A 245 -6.27 -5.88 28.50
N THR A 246 -5.80 -5.77 29.74
CA THR A 246 -5.38 -4.48 30.32
C THR A 246 -4.02 -4.61 31.00
N CYS A 247 -3.27 -3.51 31.03
CA CYS A 247 -2.01 -3.43 31.76
C CYS A 247 -2.28 -3.27 33.26
N GLU A 248 -1.95 -4.29 34.07
CA GLU A 248 -2.24 -4.28 35.51
C GLU A 248 -1.00 -4.64 36.34
N VAL A 249 -0.95 -4.12 37.57
CA VAL A 249 -0.02 -4.55 38.61
C VAL A 249 -0.82 -5.31 39.66
N LYS A 250 -0.49 -6.58 39.88
CA LYS A 250 -1.14 -7.39 40.94
C LYS A 250 -0.72 -6.86 42.31
N CYS A 251 -1.67 -6.67 43.21
CA CYS A 251 -1.33 -6.34 44.59
C CYS A 251 -1.09 -7.61 45.40
N ALA A 252 0.03 -7.67 46.13
CA ALA A 252 0.16 -8.57 47.28
C ALA A 252 -0.46 -7.88 48.51
N ASP A 253 -1.44 -8.54 49.14
CA ASP A 253 -1.99 -8.28 50.48
C ASP A 253 -2.08 -6.82 50.94
N SER A 254 -2.45 -5.93 50.02
CA SER A 254 -2.97 -4.56 50.21
C SER A 254 -2.03 -3.38 50.51
N LYS A 255 -0.70 -3.45 50.33
CA LYS A 255 0.15 -2.34 50.86
C LYS A 255 1.10 -1.52 49.99
N SER A 256 1.24 -1.72 48.67
CA SER A 256 1.98 -0.73 47.89
C SER A 256 1.75 -0.84 46.39
N CYS A 257 0.73 -0.12 45.93
CA CYS A 257 0.55 0.16 44.51
C CYS A 257 1.38 1.41 44.13
N PRO A 258 2.08 1.41 42.98
CA PRO A 258 2.96 2.51 42.60
C PRO A 258 2.18 3.78 42.22
N GLY A 259 2.80 4.95 42.39
CA GLY A 259 2.24 6.20 41.87
C GLY A 259 0.98 6.70 42.56
N GLY A 260 0.71 6.29 43.80
CA GLY A 260 -0.48 6.73 44.56
C GLY A 260 -1.78 6.01 44.16
N THR A 261 -1.68 4.98 43.32
CA THR A 261 -2.81 4.12 42.95
C THR A 261 -3.27 3.27 44.14
N LYS A 262 -4.51 2.78 44.08
CA LYS A 262 -5.13 1.96 45.14
C LYS A 262 -5.34 0.54 44.65
N CYS A 263 -5.26 -0.39 45.59
CA CYS A 263 -5.53 -1.78 45.28
C CYS A 263 -7.05 -2.03 45.24
N VAL A 264 -7.60 -2.27 44.06
CA VAL A 264 -9.02 -2.54 43.80
C VAL A 264 -9.23 -4.00 43.40
N THR A 265 -10.39 -4.56 43.71
CA THR A 265 -10.76 -5.92 43.28
C THR A 265 -11.62 -5.83 42.03
N ILE A 266 -11.21 -6.52 40.96
CA ILE A 266 -12.05 -6.72 39.77
C ILE A 266 -12.77 -8.06 39.94
N SER A 267 -14.08 -8.01 40.21
CA SER A 267 -14.89 -9.19 40.54
C SER A 267 -14.87 -10.28 39.47
N ASP A 268 -14.84 -9.88 38.20
CA ASP A 268 -14.79 -10.80 37.05
C ASP A 268 -13.36 -10.95 36.48
N GLY A 269 -12.36 -10.57 37.26
CA GLY A 269 -11.04 -10.26 36.75
C GLY A 269 -9.89 -10.99 37.43
N PRO A 270 -8.66 -10.49 37.27
CA PRO A 270 -7.43 -11.07 37.83
C PRO A 270 -7.33 -10.97 39.37
N GLY A 271 -8.43 -10.67 40.06
CA GLY A 271 -8.47 -10.41 41.49
C GLY A 271 -8.11 -8.96 41.81
N ARG A 272 -7.12 -8.78 42.69
CA ARG A 272 -6.72 -7.47 43.22
C ARG A 272 -5.60 -6.83 42.40
N VAL A 273 -5.86 -5.65 41.84
CA VAL A 273 -4.93 -4.91 40.98
C VAL A 273 -4.84 -3.43 41.37
N CYS A 274 -3.75 -2.77 41.00
CA CYS A 274 -3.52 -1.35 41.25
C CYS A 274 -4.20 -0.47 40.20
N ARG A 275 -4.98 0.52 40.63
CA ARG A 275 -5.67 1.53 39.78
C ARG A 275 -5.62 2.92 40.41
#